data_AF-A0AB38ZC58-F1
#
_entry.id   AF-A0AB38ZC58-F1
#
_cell.length_a   1.000
_cell.length_b   1.000
_cell.length_c   1.000
_cell.angle_alpha   90.00
_cell.angle_beta   90.00
_cell.angle_gamma   90.00
#
_symmetry.space_group_name_H-M   'P 1'
#
loop_
_entity.id
_entity.type
_entity.pdbx_description
1 polymer ?
#
loop_
_entity_poly.entity_id
_entity_poly.type
_entity_poly.pdbx_seq_one_letter_code
_entity_poly.pdbx_strand_id
1 'polypeptide(L)' 'MAKDEIPIALKMVSIGGELAFSVIAGALIGYFIGKSLGDKWFAICLAFGIFLGFAGGIYRIYQICRRI' A
#
# COMPACT_ATOMS: atom_id res chain seq x y z
N MET A 1 -29.03 14.62 -13.82
CA MET A 1 -28.03 13.57 -13.53
C MET A 1 -26.66 14.16 -13.82
N ALA A 2 -26.07 14.87 -12.85
CA ALA A 2 -24.72 15.39 -12.97
C ALA A 2 -23.76 14.21 -12.81
N LYS A 3 -23.14 13.82 -13.91
CA LYS A 3 -22.05 12.86 -13.92
C LYS A 3 -20.84 13.63 -13.41
N ASP A 4 -20.68 13.71 -12.10
CA ASP A 4 -19.51 14.31 -11.44
C ASP A 4 -18.28 13.54 -11.92
N GLU A 5 -17.66 14.06 -12.98
CA GLU A 5 -16.33 13.67 -13.43
C GLU A 5 -15.37 14.07 -12.32
N ILE A 6 -15.19 13.18 -11.35
CA ILE A 6 -14.14 13.29 -10.35
C ILE A 6 -12.87 13.65 -11.12
N PRO A 7 -12.29 14.84 -10.89
CA PRO A 7 -11.18 15.31 -11.70
C PRO A 7 -10.07 14.28 -11.63
N ILE A 8 -9.42 14.00 -12.76
CA ILE A 8 -8.37 12.98 -12.89
C ILE A 8 -7.31 13.13 -11.77
N ALA A 9 -7.05 14.38 -11.35
CA ALA A 9 -6.23 14.71 -10.19
C ALA A 9 -6.72 14.06 -8.88
N LEU A 10 -8.01 14.10 -8.56
CA LEU A 10 -8.57 13.49 -7.35
C LEU A 10 -8.54 11.95 -7.41
N LYS A 11 -8.72 11.36 -8.60
CA LYS A 11 -8.50 9.92 -8.82
C LYS A 11 -7.03 9.52 -8.60
N MET A 12 -6.09 10.30 -9.14
CA MET A 12 -4.66 10.06 -8.94
C MET A 12 -4.24 10.21 -7.47
N VAL A 13 -4.80 11.20 -6.76
CA VAL A 13 -4.57 11.38 -5.31
C VAL A 13 -5.15 10.21 -4.51
N SER A 14 -6.33 9.72 -4.85
CA SER A 14 -6.94 8.53 -4.22
C SER A 14 -6.08 7.28 -4.43
N ILE A 15 -5.58 7.06 -5.65
CA ILE A 15 -4.70 5.94 -6.00
C ILE A 15 -3.37 6.03 -5.23
N GLY A 16 -2.75 7.21 -5.20
CA GLY A 16 -1.52 7.45 -4.44
C GLY A 16 -1.72 7.26 -2.93
N GLY A 17 -2.87 7.69 -2.41
CA GLY A 17 -3.26 7.50 -1.01
C GLY A 17 -3.44 6.04 -0.62
N GLU A 18 -4.11 5.24 -1.45
CA GLU A 18 -4.24 3.79 -1.23
C GLU A 18 -2.89 3.07 -1.27
N LEU A 19 -1.99 3.49 -2.17
CA LEU A 19 -0.64 2.92 -2.23
C LEU A 19 0.16 3.26 -0.96
N ALA A 20 0.19 4.54 -0.57
CA ALA A 20 0.88 4.98 0.63
C ALA A 20 0.34 4.27 1.87
N PHE A 21 -0.98 4.14 1.99
CA PHE A 21 -1.61 3.42 3.09
C PHE A 21 -1.21 1.94 3.11
N SER A 22 -1.21 1.28 1.95
CA SER A 22 -0.81 -0.14 1.84
C SER A 22 0.65 -0.37 2.23
N VAL A 23 1.54 0.56 1.86
CA VAL A 23 2.96 0.52 2.25
C VAL A 23 3.12 0.73 3.75
N ILE A 24 2.44 1.72 4.33
CA ILE A 24 2.51 2.01 5.77
C ILE A 24 1.95 0.82 6.58
N ALA A 25 0.82 0.24 6.15
CA ALA A 25 0.24 -0.94 6.78
C ALA A 25 1.20 -2.14 6.71
N GLY A 26 1.81 -2.39 5.55
CA GLY A 26 2.82 -3.43 5.38
C GLY A 26 4.05 -3.20 6.25
N ALA A 27 4.53 -1.96 6.34
CA ALA A 27 5.64 -1.57 7.20
C ALA A 27 5.34 -1.79 8.68
N LEU A 28 4.13 -1.43 9.14
CA LEU A 28 3.68 -1.67 10.51
C LEU A 28 3.63 -3.17 10.83
N ILE A 29 3.08 -3.98 9.94
CA ILE A 29 3.04 -5.44 10.11
C ILE A 29 4.47 -6.00 10.18
N GLY A 30 5.34 -5.59 9.25
CA GLY A 30 6.74 -5.98 9.24
C GLY A 30 7.50 -5.55 10.50
N TYR A 31 7.20 -4.37 11.03
CA TYR A 31 7.74 -3.84 12.28
C TYR A 31 7.33 -4.70 13.49
N PHE A 32 6.02 -5.00 13.63
CA PHE A 32 5.53 -5.82 14.75
C PHE A 32 6.09 -7.24 14.70
N ILE A 33 6.12 -7.86 13.52
CA ILE A 33 6.68 -9.19 13.31
C ILE A 33 8.19 -9.18 13.62
N GLY A 34 8.92 -8.21 13.07
CA GLY A 34 10.34 -8.03 13.29
C GLY A 34 10.69 -7.82 14.77
N LYS A 35 9.89 -7.02 15.48
CA LYS A 35 10.05 -6.80 16.93
C LYS A 35 9.84 -8.09 17.74
N SER A 36 8.96 -8.99 17.28
CA SER A 36 8.72 -10.27 17.95
C SER A 36 9.80 -11.34 17.68
N LEU A 37 10.49 -11.26 16.53
CA LEU A 37 11.54 -12.21 16.13
C LEU A 37 12.95 -11.79 16.61
N GLY A 38 13.10 -10.56 17.07
CA GLY A 38 14.36 -9.98 17.56
C GLY A 38 15.16 -9.22 16.51
N ASP A 39 16.16 -8.45 16.96
CA ASP A 39 16.89 -7.46 16.14
C ASP A 39 17.51 -8.02 14.85
N LYS A 40 17.94 -9.28 14.86
CA LYS A 40 18.53 -9.94 13.68
C LYS A 40 17.57 -10.04 12.50
N TRP A 41 16.27 -10.18 12.77
CA TRP A 41 15.24 -10.34 11.75
C TRP A 41 14.43 -9.07 11.54
N PHE A 42 14.57 -8.09 12.42
CA PHE A 42 13.80 -6.84 12.38
C PHE A 42 13.91 -6.11 11.02
N ALA A 43 15.13 -5.86 10.57
CA ALA A 43 15.36 -5.17 9.29
C ALA A 43 14.81 -5.94 8.09
N ILE A 44 14.93 -7.27 8.12
CA ILE A 44 14.44 -8.15 7.05
C ILE A 44 12.91 -8.15 7.03
N CYS A 45 12.26 -8.33 8.17
CA CYS A 45 10.80 -8.32 8.29
C CYS A 45 10.20 -6.95 7.92
N LEU A 46 10.87 -5.85 8.31
CA LEU A 46 10.46 -4.49 7.93
C LEU A 46 10.54 -4.30 6.42
N ALA A 47 11.68 -4.63 5.80
CA ALA A 47 11.87 -4.52 4.35
C ALA A 47 10.88 -5.39 3.58
N PHE A 48 10.64 -6.61 4.04
CA PHE A 48 9.68 -7.52 3.43
C PHE A 48 8.24 -7.00 3.56
N GLY A 49 7.86 -6.45 4.72
CA GLY A 49 6.56 -5.83 4.96
C GLY A 49 6.31 -4.62 4.05
N ILE A 50 7.29 -3.74 3.89
CA ILE A 50 7.23 -2.59 2.97
C ILE A 50 7.05 -3.08 1.53
N PHE A 51 7.85 -4.06 1.10
CA PHE A 51 7.81 -4.58 -0.26
C PHE A 51 6.47 -5.25 -0.58
N LEU A 52 5.94 -6.06 0.34
CA LEU A 52 4.62 -6.67 0.20
C LEU A 52 3.49 -5.63 0.21
N GLY A 53 3.58 -4.61 1.07
CA GLY A 53 2.63 -3.50 1.10
C GLY A 53 2.61 -2.71 -0.21
N PHE A 54 3.78 -2.47 -0.80
CA PHE A 54 3.92 -1.83 -2.11
C PHE A 54 3.35 -2.69 -3.23
N ALA A 55 3.75 -3.97 -3.31
CA ALA A 55 3.27 -4.89 -4.34
C ALA A 55 1.76 -5.11 -4.25
N GLY A 56 1.21 -5.26 -3.03
CA GLY A 56 -0.22 -5.36 -2.79
C GLY A 56 -0.98 -4.09 -3.15
N GLY A 57 -0.41 -2.92 -2.84
CA GLY A 57 -0.95 -1.62 -3.25
C GLY A 57 -1.02 -1.48 -4.77
N ILE A 58 0.06 -1.79 -5.49
CA ILE A 58 0.08 -1.80 -6.96
C ILE A 58 -0.94 -2.80 -7.52
N TYR A 59 -1.04 -3.99 -6.94
CA TYR A 59 -1.99 -5.00 -7.41
C TYR A 59 -3.45 -4.54 -7.24
N ARG A 60 -3.79 -3.89 -6.11
CA ARG A 60 -5.12 -3.29 -5.93
C ARG A 60 -5.40 -2.20 -6.94
N ILE A 61 -4.44 -1.31 -7.19
CA ILE A 61 -4.57 -0.24 -8.19
C ILE A 61 -4.78 -0.85 -9.58
N TYR A 62 -4.01 -1.89 -9.92
CA TYR A 62 -4.18 -2.62 -11.17
C TYR A 62 -5.58 -3.24 -11.28
N GLN A 63 -6.11 -3.84 -10.21
CA GLN A 63 -7.49 -4.34 -10.20
C GLN A 63 -8.55 -3.24 -10.34
N ILE A 64 -8.34 -2.08 -9.71
CA ILE A 64 -9.23 -0.92 -9.83
C ILE A 64 -9.21 -0.40 -11.26
N CYS A 65 -8.03 -0.16 -11.84
CA CYS A 65 -7.89 0.28 -13.24
C CYS A 65 -8.42 -0.75 -14.24
N ARG A 66 -8.36 -2.05 -13.94
CA ARG A 66 -8.92 -3.10 -14.80
C ARG A 66 -10.45 -3.23 -14.69
N ARG A 67 -11.05 -2.77 -13.59
CA ARG A 67 -12.52 -2.79 -13.38
C ARG A 67 -13.23 -1.53 -13.89
N ILE A 68 -12.50 -0.44 -14.10
CA ILE A 68 -12.99 0.80 -14.72
C ILE A 68 -12.92 0.66 -16.23
#